data_AF-A0A1G1D011-F1
#
_entry.id   AF-A0A1G1D011-F1
#
_cell.length_a   1.000
_cell.length_b   1.000
_cell.length_c   1.000
_cell.angle_alpha   90.00
_cell.angle_beta   90.00
_cell.angle_gamma   90.00
#
_symmetry.space_group_name_H-M   'P 1'
#
loop_
_entity.id
_entity.type
_entity.pdbx_description
1 polymer ?
#
loop_
_entity_poly.entity_id
_entity_poly.type
_entity_poly.pdbx_seq_one_letter_code
_entity_poly.pdbx_strand_id
1 'polypeptide(L)'
;MLEIIEKIKREKGVDNYYGKPILQEQEGSDLISQLFDPDKPLMVARMGNVELLCISNYLKRKENNKVKYKESVKFTMLNNAGFFPSTDKMLDRFSEEFIEHLANVDVMGVWFNKNEDCICHKYCESAKLVRLRCIEPYYHIRPWSAKLKGKKVLVIHPFQETIENQYKNKRENIFDNQEILPLFHLETIKAVQSNANSKTIFRNWFQAYQYMCDEILKKDFEIAIIGAGAYGLPLASYIKKLGKKAIHIGGATQILFGIKGKRWDNHEVISKLYNQYWVRPSESETPQGYQAVEDGCYW
;
A
#
# COMPACT_ATOMS: atom_id res chain seq x y z
N MET A 1 -10.76 19.63 -5.94
CA MET A 1 -10.58 20.69 -4.91
C MET A 1 -11.64 20.57 -3.81
N LEU A 2 -12.94 20.51 -4.12
CA LEU A 2 -14.01 20.32 -3.13
C LEU A 2 -13.90 18.98 -2.35
N GLU A 3 -13.63 17.85 -3.01
CA GLU A 3 -13.41 16.57 -2.31
C GLU A 3 -12.17 16.56 -1.42
N ILE A 4 -11.12 17.31 -1.80
CA ILE A 4 -9.89 17.45 -1.01
C ILE A 4 -10.17 18.30 0.23
N ILE A 5 -10.93 19.39 0.09
CA ILE A 5 -11.37 20.24 1.20
C ILE A 5 -12.32 19.50 2.14
N GLU A 6 -13.22 18.66 1.60
CA GLU A 6 -14.12 17.82 2.40
C GLU A 6 -13.36 16.68 3.12
N LYS A 7 -12.31 16.13 2.50
CA LYS A 7 -11.41 15.13 3.08
C LYS A 7 -10.53 15.72 4.20
N ILE A 8 -9.95 16.91 3.98
CA ILE A 8 -9.21 17.66 5.02
C ILE A 8 -10.14 18.06 6.18
N LYS A 9 -11.41 18.39 5.90
CA LYS A 9 -12.41 18.65 6.95
C LYS A 9 -12.79 17.40 7.75
N ARG A 10 -12.80 16.21 7.15
CA ARG A 10 -13.01 14.94 7.88
C ARG A 10 -11.80 14.55 8.73
N GLU A 11 -10.58 14.84 8.27
CA GLU A 11 -9.34 14.59 9.03
C GLU A 11 -9.24 15.42 10.31
N LYS A 12 -9.83 16.62 10.32
CA LYS A 12 -9.89 17.49 11.51
C LYS A 12 -11.12 17.15 12.36
N GLY A 13 -11.01 16.09 13.17
CA GLY A 13 -11.97 15.84 14.26
C GLY A 13 -12.29 14.37 14.53
N VAL A 14 -11.87 13.44 13.66
CA VAL A 14 -12.04 12.00 13.93
C VAL A 14 -10.76 11.46 14.54
N ASP A 15 -10.83 11.19 15.85
CA ASP A 15 -9.75 10.62 16.66
C ASP A 15 -10.00 9.14 17.00
N ASN A 16 -11.16 8.58 16.63
CA ASN A 16 -11.51 7.19 16.88
C ASN A 16 -12.48 6.64 15.81
N TYR A 17 -12.48 5.32 15.65
CA TYR A 17 -13.55 4.57 14.96
C TYR A 17 -14.27 3.69 15.99
N TYR A 18 -15.55 3.95 16.24
CA TYR A 18 -16.37 3.18 17.18
C TYR A 18 -15.72 3.03 18.57
N GLY A 19 -15.15 4.11 19.10
CA GLY A 19 -14.45 4.12 20.39
C GLY A 19 -13.01 3.58 20.35
N LYS A 20 -12.55 3.00 19.23
CA LYS A 20 -11.15 2.59 19.06
C LYS A 20 -10.30 3.79 18.65
N PRO A 21 -9.31 4.20 19.47
CA PRO A 21 -8.50 5.38 19.19
C PRO A 21 -7.64 5.21 17.94
N ILE A 22 -7.45 6.31 17.21
CA ILE A 22 -6.58 6.44 16.04
C ILE A 22 -5.35 7.24 16.47
N LEU A 23 -4.22 6.55 16.64
CA LEU A 23 -2.96 7.22 16.97
C LEU A 23 -2.47 8.07 15.80
N GLN A 24 -1.75 9.13 16.11
CA GLN A 24 -1.35 10.13 15.12
C GLN A 24 0.15 10.39 15.19
N GLU A 25 0.66 11.03 14.15
CA GLU A 25 2.03 11.57 14.12
C GLU A 25 3.07 10.54 14.59
N GLN A 26 4.00 10.98 15.44
CA GLN A 26 5.10 10.19 15.96
C GLN A 26 4.64 9.00 16.82
N GLU A 27 3.52 9.12 17.55
CA GLU A 27 2.99 8.04 18.39
C GLU A 27 2.59 6.81 17.55
N GLY A 28 2.02 7.03 16.37
CA GLY A 28 1.69 5.93 15.46
C GLY A 28 2.93 5.24 14.88
N SER A 29 3.98 6.00 14.55
CA SER A 29 5.27 5.43 14.10
C SER A 29 5.99 4.69 15.24
N ASP A 30 5.92 5.23 16.46
CA ASP A 30 6.49 4.60 17.66
C ASP A 30 5.78 3.27 17.98
N LEU A 31 4.45 3.21 17.85
CA LEU A 31 3.69 1.97 17.98
C LEU A 31 4.19 0.90 16.98
N ILE A 32 4.33 1.26 15.70
CA ILE A 32 4.83 0.31 14.69
C ILE A 32 6.22 -0.18 15.08
N SER A 33 7.10 0.73 15.50
CA SER A 33 8.46 0.40 15.96
C SER A 33 8.50 -0.56 17.15
N GLN A 34 7.55 -0.40 18.09
CA GLN A 34 7.43 -1.26 19.27
C GLN A 34 6.96 -2.68 18.93
N LEU A 35 6.21 -2.84 17.83
CA LEU A 35 5.71 -4.13 17.37
C LEU A 35 6.75 -4.93 16.56
N PHE A 36 7.96 -4.42 16.35
CA PHE A 36 9.07 -5.15 15.71
C PHE A 36 9.73 -6.16 16.68
N ASP A 37 8.93 -7.06 17.21
CA ASP A 37 9.38 -8.22 17.99
C ASP A 37 10.00 -9.26 17.04
N PRO A 38 11.28 -9.64 17.17
CA PRO A 38 11.94 -10.60 16.27
C PRO A 38 11.16 -11.90 16.04
N ASP A 39 10.49 -12.41 17.09
CA ASP A 39 9.87 -13.74 17.10
C ASP A 39 8.39 -13.71 16.68
N LYS A 40 7.83 -12.53 16.39
CA LYS A 40 6.41 -12.39 16.01
C LYS A 40 6.22 -11.90 14.58
N PRO A 41 5.24 -12.45 13.85
CA PRO A 41 4.81 -11.88 12.59
C PRO A 41 4.10 -10.55 12.84
N LEU A 42 4.11 -9.68 11.84
CA LEU A 42 3.47 -8.37 11.91
C LEU A 42 2.90 -8.00 10.55
N MET A 43 1.67 -7.50 10.50
CA MET A 43 1.07 -6.89 9.32
C MET A 43 0.63 -5.47 9.63
N VAL A 44 1.35 -4.51 9.05
CA VAL A 44 0.93 -3.11 8.95
C VAL A 44 0.37 -2.90 7.55
N ALA A 45 -0.85 -2.41 7.43
CA ALA A 45 -1.49 -2.26 6.13
C ALA A 45 -2.40 -1.03 6.08
N ARG A 46 -2.85 -0.72 4.87
CA ARG A 46 -3.87 0.29 4.59
C ARG A 46 -4.84 -0.22 3.52
N MET A 47 -6.08 0.23 3.59
CA MET A 47 -7.06 0.00 2.52
C MET A 47 -6.95 1.09 1.47
N GLY A 48 -7.05 0.72 0.20
CA GLY A 48 -7.14 1.69 -0.87
C GLY A 48 -8.57 2.08 -1.14
N ASN A 49 -8.75 3.29 -1.67
CA ASN A 49 -10.07 3.81 -1.97
C ASN A 49 -10.80 2.92 -2.99
N VAL A 50 -10.08 2.45 -4.01
CA VAL A 50 -10.66 1.61 -5.08
C VAL A 50 -11.09 0.25 -4.53
N GLU A 51 -10.23 -0.43 -3.75
CA GLU A 51 -10.57 -1.72 -3.14
C GLU A 51 -11.71 -1.58 -2.12
N LEU A 52 -11.70 -0.52 -1.30
CA LEU A 52 -12.74 -0.24 -0.31
C LEU A 52 -14.10 0.05 -0.96
N LEU A 53 -14.11 0.77 -2.10
CA LEU A 53 -15.34 1.00 -2.88
C LEU A 53 -15.88 -0.30 -3.47
N CYS A 54 -15.01 -1.20 -3.92
CA CYS A 54 -15.40 -2.52 -4.39
C CYS A 54 -16.07 -3.34 -3.28
N ILE A 55 -15.43 -3.45 -2.12
CA ILE A 55 -15.95 -4.16 -0.94
C ILE A 55 -17.28 -3.56 -0.48
N SER A 56 -17.37 -2.23 -0.43
CA SER A 56 -18.62 -1.54 -0.08
C SER A 56 -19.76 -1.84 -1.05
N ASN A 57 -19.46 -2.05 -2.33
CA ASN A 57 -20.45 -2.45 -3.34
C ASN A 57 -20.85 -3.92 -3.16
N TYR A 58 -19.86 -4.80 -2.98
CA TYR A 58 -20.05 -6.22 -2.69
C TYR A 58 -20.98 -6.44 -1.50
N LEU A 59 -20.75 -5.76 -0.37
CA LEU A 59 -21.59 -5.94 0.83
C LEU A 59 -23.06 -5.59 0.58
N LYS A 60 -23.34 -4.51 -0.15
CA LYS A 60 -24.71 -4.14 -0.53
C LYS A 60 -25.35 -5.18 -1.45
N ARG A 61 -24.56 -5.75 -2.36
CA ARG A 61 -24.99 -6.82 -3.26
C ARG A 61 -25.23 -8.14 -2.52
N LYS A 62 -24.44 -8.43 -1.48
CA LYS A 62 -24.62 -9.59 -0.61
C LYS A 62 -25.94 -9.51 0.17
N GLU A 63 -26.32 -8.31 0.61
CA GLU A 63 -27.60 -8.04 1.27
C GLU A 63 -28.78 -8.07 0.27
N ASN A 64 -28.58 -7.60 -0.95
CA ASN A 64 -29.58 -7.58 -2.00
C ASN A 64 -28.97 -7.93 -3.36
N ASN A 65 -29.20 -9.16 -3.82
CA ASN A 65 -28.65 -9.69 -5.07
C ASN A 65 -29.10 -8.94 -6.35
N LYS A 66 -30.10 -8.04 -6.26
CA LYS A 66 -30.51 -7.16 -7.37
C LYS A 66 -29.55 -5.97 -7.56
N VAL A 67 -28.70 -5.66 -6.59
CA VAL A 67 -27.70 -4.59 -6.69
C VAL A 67 -26.61 -5.02 -7.66
N LYS A 68 -26.42 -4.24 -8.72
CA LYS A 68 -25.32 -4.42 -9.68
C LYS A 68 -24.10 -3.62 -9.24
N TYR A 69 -22.90 -4.12 -9.57
CA TYR A 69 -21.70 -3.29 -9.47
C TYR A 69 -21.86 -2.03 -10.31
N LYS A 70 -21.45 -0.91 -9.73
CA LYS A 70 -21.38 0.35 -10.48
C LYS A 70 -20.30 0.21 -11.56
N GLU A 71 -20.56 0.68 -12.77
CA GLU A 71 -19.57 0.65 -13.84
C GLU A 71 -18.30 1.43 -13.49
N SER A 72 -18.40 2.49 -12.70
CA SER A 72 -17.24 3.20 -12.16
C SER A 72 -16.36 2.33 -11.24
N VAL A 73 -16.96 1.40 -10.47
CA VAL A 73 -16.21 0.46 -9.63
C VAL A 73 -15.49 -0.57 -10.51
N LYS A 74 -16.17 -1.12 -11.52
CA LYS A 74 -15.53 -2.07 -12.46
C LYS A 74 -14.37 -1.43 -13.22
N PHE A 75 -14.57 -0.19 -13.68
CA PHE A 75 -13.55 0.58 -14.37
C PHE A 75 -12.36 0.88 -13.47
N THR A 76 -12.57 1.43 -12.28
CA THR A 76 -11.46 1.78 -11.38
C THR A 76 -10.73 0.56 -10.85
N MET A 77 -11.44 -0.54 -10.56
CA MET A 77 -10.82 -1.82 -10.21
C MET A 77 -9.89 -2.31 -11.32
N LEU A 78 -10.32 -2.25 -12.58
CA LEU A 78 -9.49 -2.63 -13.73
C LEU A 78 -8.34 -1.65 -13.96
N ASN A 79 -8.66 -0.38 -14.18
CA ASN A 79 -7.74 0.63 -14.68
C ASN A 79 -6.75 1.11 -13.61
N ASN A 80 -7.19 1.37 -12.37
CA ASN A 80 -6.35 1.97 -11.33
C ASN A 80 -5.71 0.90 -10.43
N ALA A 81 -6.54 -0.03 -9.94
CA ALA A 81 -6.13 -1.09 -9.01
C ALA A 81 -5.45 -2.27 -9.70
N GLY A 82 -5.63 -2.42 -11.02
CA GLY A 82 -5.06 -3.52 -11.80
C GLY A 82 -5.77 -4.86 -11.57
N PHE A 83 -7.05 -4.86 -11.23
CA PHE A 83 -7.85 -6.07 -11.05
C PHE A 83 -8.52 -6.50 -12.34
N PHE A 84 -8.21 -7.71 -12.83
CA PHE A 84 -8.69 -8.20 -14.12
C PHE A 84 -9.09 -9.68 -14.08
N PRO A 85 -10.10 -10.10 -14.86
CA PRO A 85 -11.15 -9.23 -15.42
C PRO A 85 -12.09 -8.71 -14.32
N SER A 86 -12.65 -7.51 -14.50
CA SER A 86 -13.56 -6.86 -13.53
C SER A 86 -15.04 -7.28 -13.69
N THR A 87 -15.29 -8.57 -13.91
CA THR A 87 -16.67 -9.12 -13.94
C THR A 87 -17.25 -9.20 -12.53
N ASP A 88 -18.58 -9.13 -12.41
CA ASP A 88 -19.27 -9.22 -11.10
C ASP A 88 -18.81 -10.43 -10.28
N LYS A 89 -18.72 -11.62 -10.90
CA LYS A 89 -18.25 -12.84 -10.23
C LYS A 89 -16.82 -12.73 -9.70
N MET A 90 -15.93 -12.07 -10.45
CA MET A 90 -14.53 -11.90 -10.05
C MET A 90 -14.40 -10.84 -8.94
N LEU A 91 -15.20 -9.78 -8.99
CA LEU A 91 -15.25 -8.76 -7.94
C LEU A 91 -15.86 -9.30 -6.63
N ASP A 92 -16.87 -10.17 -6.73
CA ASP A 92 -17.43 -10.88 -5.58
C ASP A 92 -16.33 -11.74 -4.91
N ARG A 93 -15.64 -12.57 -5.70
CA ARG A 93 -14.52 -13.38 -5.20
C ARG A 93 -13.39 -12.53 -4.60
N PHE A 94 -13.02 -11.43 -5.25
CA PHE A 94 -11.99 -10.53 -4.74
C PHE A 94 -12.40 -9.95 -3.38
N SER A 95 -13.64 -9.49 -3.26
CA SER A 95 -14.13 -8.88 -2.03
C SER A 95 -14.19 -9.88 -0.88
N GLU A 96 -14.54 -11.14 -1.16
CA GLU A 96 -14.51 -12.24 -0.19
C GLU A 96 -13.08 -12.48 0.31
N GLU A 97 -12.14 -12.74 -0.60
CA GLU A 97 -10.73 -12.99 -0.23
C GLU A 97 -10.10 -11.78 0.48
N PHE A 98 -10.39 -10.55 0.02
CA PHE A 98 -9.85 -9.33 0.62
C PHE A 98 -10.36 -9.14 2.06
N ILE A 99 -11.65 -9.41 2.32
CA ILE A 99 -12.21 -9.36 3.67
C ILE A 99 -11.51 -10.36 4.60
N GLU A 100 -11.20 -11.57 4.12
CA GLU A 100 -10.46 -12.56 4.92
C GLU A 100 -9.04 -12.07 5.26
N HIS A 101 -8.39 -11.34 4.35
CA HIS A 101 -7.08 -10.76 4.61
C HIS A 101 -7.12 -9.64 5.67
N LEU A 102 -8.22 -8.87 5.76
CA LEU A 102 -8.37 -7.80 6.75
C LEU A 102 -8.28 -8.29 8.21
N ALA A 103 -8.76 -9.51 8.48
CA ALA A 103 -8.69 -10.12 9.81
C ALA A 103 -7.26 -10.36 10.30
N ASN A 104 -6.27 -10.32 9.40
CA ASN A 104 -4.86 -10.54 9.73
C ASN A 104 -4.11 -9.23 10.04
N VAL A 105 -4.73 -8.06 9.91
CA VAL A 105 -4.05 -6.76 10.11
C VAL A 105 -3.81 -6.51 11.60
N ASP A 106 -2.57 -6.21 11.99
CA ASP A 106 -2.22 -5.80 13.35
C ASP A 106 -2.31 -4.28 13.53
N VAL A 107 -1.91 -3.54 12.50
CA VAL A 107 -1.96 -2.07 12.47
C VAL A 107 -2.57 -1.61 11.15
N MET A 108 -3.68 -0.89 11.21
CA MET A 108 -4.36 -0.32 10.06
C MET A 108 -4.07 1.19 9.97
N GLY A 109 -3.42 1.61 8.88
CA GLY A 109 -3.31 3.01 8.47
C GLY A 109 -4.62 3.51 7.89
N VAL A 110 -5.32 4.39 8.62
CA VAL A 110 -6.62 4.93 8.23
C VAL A 110 -6.46 6.13 7.30
N TRP A 111 -7.17 6.10 6.17
CA TRP A 111 -7.17 7.16 5.15
C TRP A 111 -8.46 7.99 5.15
N PHE A 112 -9.39 7.68 6.06
CA PHE A 112 -10.69 8.36 6.22
C PHE A 112 -11.56 8.32 4.96
N ASN A 113 -11.42 7.26 4.18
CA ASN A 113 -12.28 7.03 3.03
C ASN A 113 -13.70 6.64 3.50
N LYS A 114 -14.70 6.86 2.66
CA LYS A 114 -16.09 6.53 2.98
C LYS A 114 -16.26 5.03 3.28
N ASN A 115 -16.93 4.71 4.40
CA ASN A 115 -17.15 3.36 4.95
C ASN A 115 -15.90 2.66 5.51
N GLU A 116 -14.73 3.31 5.53
CA GLU A 116 -13.51 2.71 6.08
C GLU A 116 -13.67 2.35 7.56
N ASP A 117 -14.35 3.22 8.31
CA ASP A 117 -14.73 3.04 9.71
C ASP A 117 -15.53 1.77 9.96
N CYS A 118 -16.60 1.56 9.19
CA CYS A 118 -17.47 0.39 9.30
C CYS A 118 -16.72 -0.91 8.94
N ILE A 119 -15.91 -0.87 7.87
CA ILE A 119 -15.09 -2.02 7.47
C ILE A 119 -14.04 -2.35 8.52
N CYS A 120 -13.34 -1.33 9.05
CA CYS A 120 -12.38 -1.49 10.14
C CYS A 120 -13.02 -2.11 11.38
N HIS A 121 -14.19 -1.61 11.78
CA HIS A 121 -14.91 -2.11 12.94
C HIS A 121 -15.32 -3.59 12.77
N LYS A 122 -15.84 -3.95 11.59
CA LYS A 122 -16.41 -5.28 11.35
C LYS A 122 -15.39 -6.36 10.99
N TYR A 123 -14.31 -6.01 10.30
CA TYR A 123 -13.38 -6.98 9.70
C TYR A 123 -11.93 -6.83 10.18
N CYS A 124 -11.62 -5.79 10.94
CA CYS A 124 -10.28 -5.49 11.48
C CYS A 124 -10.35 -5.25 13.01
N GLU A 125 -11.22 -5.96 13.73
CA GLU A 125 -11.55 -5.64 15.12
C GLU A 125 -10.34 -5.71 16.08
N SER A 126 -9.34 -6.56 15.81
CA SER A 126 -8.11 -6.64 16.61
C SER A 126 -7.06 -5.58 16.25
N ALA A 127 -7.14 -4.98 15.06
CA ALA A 127 -6.12 -4.06 14.56
C ALA A 127 -6.06 -2.77 15.39
N LYS A 128 -4.85 -2.31 15.70
CA LYS A 128 -4.63 -0.93 16.18
C LYS A 128 -4.81 0.04 15.01
N LEU A 129 -5.35 1.22 15.26
CA LEU A 129 -5.56 2.23 14.22
C LEU A 129 -4.52 3.34 14.36
N VAL A 130 -3.93 3.72 13.23
CA VAL A 130 -3.02 4.86 13.12
C VAL A 130 -3.41 5.70 11.91
N ARG A 131 -3.15 7.01 11.91
CA ARG A 131 -3.30 7.81 10.69
C ARG A 131 -2.42 7.27 9.57
N LEU A 132 -2.85 7.39 8.32
CA LEU A 132 -2.09 6.88 7.17
C LEU A 132 -0.63 7.38 7.15
N ARG A 133 -0.39 8.66 7.47
CA ARG A 133 0.99 9.21 7.52
C ARG A 133 1.89 8.50 8.54
N CYS A 134 1.35 7.80 9.55
CA CYS A 134 2.14 7.05 10.53
C CYS A 134 2.86 5.83 9.92
N ILE A 135 2.33 5.25 8.83
CA ILE A 135 2.99 4.12 8.14
C ILE A 135 4.02 4.59 7.09
N GLU A 136 4.11 5.89 6.84
CA GLU A 136 5.00 6.53 5.88
C GLU A 136 6.22 7.14 6.63
N PRO A 137 7.39 6.48 6.63
CA PRO A 137 8.48 6.79 7.57
C PRO A 137 9.03 8.22 7.43
N TYR A 138 9.02 8.78 6.23
CA TYR A 138 9.55 10.13 5.93
C TYR A 138 8.75 11.29 6.53
N TYR A 139 7.66 11.03 7.28
CA TYR A 139 6.97 12.05 8.08
C TYR A 139 7.45 12.15 9.53
N HIS A 140 8.36 11.27 9.97
CA HIS A 140 8.67 11.11 11.40
C HIS A 140 10.13 11.39 11.71
N ILE A 141 10.36 11.99 12.89
CA ILE A 141 11.70 12.25 13.40
C ILE A 141 12.34 10.93 13.82
N ARG A 142 11.57 10.02 14.42
CA ARG A 142 11.96 8.65 14.76
C ARG A 142 11.15 7.66 13.91
N PRO A 143 11.54 7.39 12.67
CA PRO A 143 10.76 6.56 11.78
C PRO A 143 10.88 5.08 12.18
N TRP A 144 9.78 4.33 12.08
CA TRP A 144 9.81 2.87 12.31
C TRP A 144 10.79 2.14 11.38
N SER A 145 11.07 2.71 10.21
CA SER A 145 12.03 2.17 9.25
C SER A 145 13.45 2.08 9.82
N ALA A 146 13.78 2.82 10.88
CA ALA A 146 15.05 2.67 11.60
C ALA A 146 15.31 1.21 12.03
N LYS A 147 14.23 0.46 12.33
CA LYS A 147 14.28 -0.96 12.72
C LYS A 147 14.70 -1.89 11.57
N LEU A 148 14.75 -1.41 10.33
CA LEU A 148 15.20 -2.18 9.18
C LEU A 148 16.72 -2.31 9.12
N LYS A 149 17.48 -1.50 9.87
CA LYS A 149 18.94 -1.49 9.81
C LYS A 149 19.53 -2.89 10.00
N GLY A 150 20.32 -3.33 9.02
CA GLY A 150 20.97 -4.65 9.00
C GLY A 150 20.05 -5.85 8.75
N LYS A 151 18.76 -5.64 8.48
CA LYS A 151 17.77 -6.70 8.23
C LYS A 151 17.76 -7.18 6.79
N LYS A 152 17.25 -8.38 6.55
CA LYS A 152 16.88 -8.84 5.20
C LYS A 152 15.50 -8.32 4.84
N VAL A 153 15.44 -7.36 3.93
CA VAL A 153 14.22 -6.63 3.56
C VAL A 153 13.84 -6.97 2.12
N LEU A 154 12.65 -7.51 1.94
CA LEU A 154 12.05 -7.73 0.62
C LEU A 154 11.20 -6.52 0.22
N VAL A 155 11.45 -5.91 -0.93
CA VAL A 155 10.61 -4.85 -1.48
C VAL A 155 9.81 -5.39 -2.66
N ILE A 156 8.48 -5.30 -2.58
CA ILE A 156 7.57 -5.73 -3.65
C ILE A 156 6.95 -4.47 -4.26
N HIS A 157 7.39 -4.13 -5.46
CA HIS A 157 7.02 -2.88 -6.12
C HIS A 157 7.14 -3.01 -7.66
N PRO A 158 6.34 -2.29 -8.46
CA PRO A 158 6.51 -2.28 -9.92
C PRO A 158 7.84 -1.62 -10.37
N PHE A 159 8.34 -0.66 -9.58
CA PHE A 159 9.58 0.09 -9.86
C PHE A 159 10.83 -0.61 -9.30
N GLN A 160 10.96 -1.91 -9.53
CA GLN A 160 12.07 -2.74 -9.03
C GLN A 160 13.45 -2.18 -9.42
N GLU A 161 13.71 -1.95 -10.70
CA GLU A 161 15.00 -1.51 -11.24
C GLU A 161 15.36 -0.13 -10.68
N THR A 162 14.39 0.78 -10.61
CA THR A 162 14.62 2.12 -10.05
C THR A 162 14.93 2.05 -8.55
N ILE A 163 14.20 1.21 -7.78
CA ILE A 163 14.43 1.01 -6.34
C ILE A 163 15.82 0.43 -6.08
N GLU A 164 16.22 -0.63 -6.80
CA GLU A 164 17.54 -1.24 -6.65
C GLU A 164 18.65 -0.23 -6.93
N ASN A 165 18.51 0.54 -8.01
CA ASN A 165 19.50 1.55 -8.40
C ASN A 165 19.59 2.70 -7.38
N GLN A 166 18.45 3.23 -6.91
CA GLN A 166 18.41 4.29 -5.89
C GLN A 166 19.00 3.80 -4.56
N TYR A 167 18.61 2.61 -4.13
CA TYR A 167 19.09 2.03 -2.88
C TYR A 167 20.60 1.74 -2.93
N LYS A 168 21.11 1.19 -4.03
CA LYS A 168 22.53 0.89 -4.18
C LYS A 168 23.40 2.15 -4.27
N ASN A 169 22.95 3.16 -5.02
CA ASN A 169 23.82 4.25 -5.45
C ASN A 169 23.54 5.59 -4.77
N LYS A 170 22.34 5.78 -4.19
CA LYS A 170 21.86 7.10 -3.75
C LYS A 170 21.27 7.11 -2.35
N ARG A 171 21.07 5.95 -1.68
CA ARG A 171 20.45 5.81 -0.34
C ARG A 171 20.82 6.91 0.64
N GLU A 172 22.11 7.17 0.83
CA GLU A 172 22.61 8.15 1.82
C GLU A 172 22.26 9.60 1.50
N ASN A 173 21.85 9.88 0.27
CA ASN A 173 21.56 11.22 -0.23
C ASN A 173 20.07 11.47 -0.49
N ILE A 174 19.19 10.48 -0.29
CA ILE A 174 17.75 10.64 -0.53
C ILE A 174 17.12 11.49 0.57
N PHE A 175 17.52 11.26 1.83
CA PHE A 175 17.01 11.95 3.01
C PHE A 175 18.15 12.43 3.91
N ASP A 176 18.00 13.59 4.53
CA ASP A 176 18.94 14.07 5.55
C ASP A 176 18.93 13.13 6.77
N ASN A 177 17.74 12.71 7.20
CA ASN A 177 17.59 11.71 8.25
C ASN A 177 17.85 10.30 7.70
N GLN A 178 19.04 9.77 8.00
CA GLN A 178 19.49 8.44 7.58
C GLN A 178 18.67 7.28 8.17
N GLU A 179 17.87 7.51 9.21
CA GLU A 179 16.99 6.50 9.80
C GLU A 179 15.72 6.25 8.95
N ILE A 180 15.38 7.14 8.02
CA ILE A 180 14.25 6.95 7.11
C ILE A 180 14.54 5.79 6.15
N LEU A 181 15.75 5.73 5.59
CA LEU A 181 16.20 4.65 4.72
C LEU A 181 17.58 4.13 5.17
N PRO A 182 17.62 3.35 6.28
CA PRO A 182 18.88 2.85 6.82
C PRO A 182 19.47 1.77 5.91
N LEU A 183 20.74 1.43 6.14
CA LEU A 183 21.39 0.32 5.43
C LEU A 183 20.86 -1.03 5.95
N PHE A 184 20.37 -1.84 5.02
CA PHE A 184 19.83 -3.20 5.14
C PHE A 184 20.11 -4.04 3.89
N HIS A 185 19.90 -5.35 3.96
CA HIS A 185 20.06 -6.27 2.82
C HIS A 185 18.78 -6.25 1.97
N LEU A 186 18.85 -5.65 0.78
CA LEU A 186 17.71 -5.49 -0.12
C LEU A 186 17.54 -6.72 -1.02
N GLU A 187 16.34 -7.31 -0.98
CA GLU A 187 15.79 -8.21 -1.99
C GLU A 187 14.59 -7.55 -2.65
N THR A 188 14.27 -7.91 -3.88
CA THR A 188 13.17 -7.33 -4.64
C THR A 188 12.36 -8.37 -5.40
N ILE A 189 11.08 -8.05 -5.62
CA ILE A 189 10.19 -8.73 -6.57
C ILE A 189 9.44 -7.64 -7.36
N LYS A 190 9.48 -7.72 -8.69
CA LYS A 190 8.66 -6.88 -9.56
C LYS A 190 7.19 -7.22 -9.34
N ALA A 191 6.44 -6.29 -8.77
CA ALA A 191 5.00 -6.47 -8.64
C ALA A 191 4.35 -6.52 -10.03
N VAL A 192 3.43 -7.47 -10.23
CA VAL A 192 2.68 -7.57 -11.49
C VAL A 192 1.89 -6.29 -11.70
N GLN A 193 2.06 -5.66 -12.86
CA GLN A 193 1.41 -4.41 -13.21
C GLN A 193 0.37 -4.64 -14.32
N SER A 194 -0.90 -4.64 -13.93
CA SER A 194 -2.08 -4.84 -14.78
C SER A 194 -2.98 -3.60 -14.86
N ASN A 195 -2.58 -2.51 -14.20
CA ASN A 195 -3.23 -1.20 -14.30
C ASN A 195 -2.77 -0.48 -15.59
N ALA A 196 -3.33 0.70 -15.86
CA ALA A 196 -2.95 1.51 -17.03
C ALA A 196 -3.13 0.78 -18.39
N ASN A 197 -4.09 -0.16 -18.47
CA ASN A 197 -4.31 -1.05 -19.62
C ASN A 197 -3.10 -1.93 -20.00
N SER A 198 -2.19 -2.16 -19.07
CA SER A 198 -1.06 -3.07 -19.26
C SER A 198 -1.55 -4.51 -19.42
N LYS A 199 -1.04 -5.20 -20.45
CA LYS A 199 -1.28 -6.63 -20.63
C LYS A 199 -0.37 -7.42 -19.70
N THR A 200 -0.92 -8.47 -19.09
CA THR A 200 -0.13 -9.44 -18.33
C THR A 200 -0.23 -10.81 -18.99
N ILE A 201 0.71 -11.70 -18.67
CA ILE A 201 0.69 -13.10 -19.11
C ILE A 201 -0.36 -13.94 -18.37
N PHE A 202 -0.93 -13.41 -17.28
CA PHE A 202 -1.87 -14.12 -16.43
C PHE A 202 -3.28 -14.00 -16.98
N ARG A 203 -4.11 -15.03 -16.77
CA ARG A 203 -5.51 -15.02 -17.22
C ARG A 203 -6.40 -14.15 -16.34
N ASN A 204 -6.02 -13.99 -15.08
CA ASN A 204 -6.74 -13.19 -14.10
C ASN A 204 -5.82 -12.76 -12.95
N TRP A 205 -6.32 -11.84 -12.13
CA TRP A 205 -5.65 -11.29 -10.97
C TRP A 205 -5.22 -12.36 -9.96
N PHE A 206 -6.02 -13.41 -9.72
CA PHE A 206 -5.67 -14.47 -8.76
C PHE A 206 -4.47 -15.31 -9.20
N GLN A 207 -4.31 -15.54 -10.51
CA GLN A 207 -3.10 -16.19 -11.04
C GLN A 207 -1.85 -15.30 -10.85
N ALA A 208 -1.98 -14.00 -11.09
CA ALA A 208 -0.88 -13.05 -10.85
C ALA A 208 -0.52 -12.96 -9.36
N TYR A 209 -1.53 -12.96 -8.48
CA TYR A 209 -1.36 -13.00 -7.03
C TYR A 209 -0.64 -14.28 -6.58
N GLN A 210 -1.07 -15.45 -7.06
CA GLN A 210 -0.41 -16.72 -6.73
C GLN A 210 1.04 -16.75 -7.22
N TYR A 211 1.30 -16.28 -8.44
CA TYR A 211 2.67 -16.16 -8.94
C TYR A 211 3.55 -15.33 -8.01
N MET A 212 3.08 -14.16 -7.55
CA MET A 212 3.84 -13.35 -6.59
C MET A 212 4.01 -14.04 -5.23
N CYS A 213 3.02 -14.82 -4.77
CA CYS A 213 3.17 -15.65 -3.57
C CYS A 213 4.26 -16.71 -3.73
N ASP A 214 4.35 -17.33 -4.91
CA ASP A 214 5.38 -18.32 -5.25
C ASP A 214 6.78 -17.68 -5.34
N GLU A 215 6.88 -16.47 -5.90
CA GLU A 215 8.13 -15.70 -5.93
C GLU A 215 8.59 -15.31 -4.51
N ILE A 216 7.66 -14.93 -3.62
CA ILE A 216 7.96 -14.63 -2.21
C ILE A 216 8.61 -15.83 -1.51
N LEU A 217 8.14 -17.05 -1.77
CA LEU A 217 8.68 -18.27 -1.14
C LEU A 217 10.14 -18.57 -1.53
N LYS A 218 10.62 -18.01 -2.64
CA LYS A 218 12.00 -18.19 -3.13
C LYS A 218 12.98 -17.21 -2.49
N LYS A 219 12.49 -16.22 -1.72
CA LYS A 219 13.30 -15.15 -1.14
C LYS A 219 13.58 -15.40 0.34
N ASP A 220 14.80 -15.12 0.76
CA ASP A 220 15.19 -15.13 2.17
C ASP A 220 15.12 -13.71 2.75
N PHE A 221 14.07 -13.43 3.53
CA PHE A 221 13.82 -12.12 4.12
C PHE A 221 13.17 -12.21 5.50
N GLU A 222 13.35 -11.18 6.32
CA GLU A 222 12.73 -11.04 7.64
C GLU A 222 11.46 -10.17 7.58
N ILE A 223 11.50 -9.14 6.72
CA ILE A 223 10.43 -8.15 6.60
C ILE A 223 10.22 -7.73 5.14
N ALA A 224 8.97 -7.49 4.75
CA ALA A 224 8.61 -6.97 3.45
C ALA A 224 8.04 -5.54 3.50
N ILE A 225 8.40 -4.72 2.52
CA ILE A 225 7.80 -3.41 2.24
C ILE A 225 7.06 -3.51 0.90
N ILE A 226 5.77 -3.14 0.88
CA ILE A 226 4.88 -3.48 -0.23
C ILE A 226 4.15 -2.25 -0.78
N GLY A 227 4.39 -1.97 -2.07
CA GLY A 227 3.62 -1.05 -2.88
C GLY A 227 3.20 -1.73 -4.19
N ALA A 228 2.10 -2.46 -4.16
CA ALA A 228 1.70 -3.37 -5.25
C ALA A 228 0.20 -3.27 -5.60
N GLY A 229 -0.36 -2.06 -5.67
CA GLY A 229 -1.78 -1.86 -6.03
C GLY A 229 -2.75 -2.73 -5.21
N ALA A 230 -3.73 -3.35 -5.86
CA ALA A 230 -4.70 -4.25 -5.22
C ALA A 230 -4.08 -5.51 -4.60
N TYR A 231 -2.85 -5.87 -4.98
CA TYR A 231 -2.12 -7.01 -4.38
C TYR A 231 -1.53 -6.69 -3.02
N GLY A 232 -1.35 -5.40 -2.68
CA GLY A 232 -0.54 -5.01 -1.52
C GLY A 232 -1.02 -5.57 -0.18
N LEU A 233 -2.32 -5.47 0.10
CA LEU A 233 -2.90 -5.99 1.35
C LEU A 233 -2.96 -7.53 1.36
N PRO A 234 -3.44 -8.23 0.31
CA PRO A 234 -3.35 -9.68 0.22
C PRO A 234 -1.94 -10.24 0.40
N LEU A 235 -0.93 -9.66 -0.28
CA LEU A 235 0.46 -10.08 -0.15
C LEU A 235 1.01 -9.85 1.27
N ALA A 236 0.66 -8.74 1.92
CA ALA A 236 1.06 -8.50 3.31
C ALA A 236 0.45 -9.55 4.26
N SER A 237 -0.81 -9.92 4.03
CA SER A 237 -1.48 -10.97 4.80
C SER A 237 -0.84 -12.34 4.58
N TYR A 238 -0.50 -12.68 3.34
CA TYR A 238 0.22 -13.91 3.00
C TYR A 238 1.58 -13.98 3.71
N ILE A 239 2.37 -12.92 3.65
CA ILE A 239 3.69 -12.84 4.30
C ILE A 239 3.57 -12.99 5.82
N LYS A 240 2.56 -12.37 6.45
CA LYS A 240 2.29 -12.57 7.88
C LYS A 240 2.00 -14.04 8.20
N LYS A 241 1.22 -14.73 7.37
CA LYS A 241 0.91 -16.17 7.54
C LYS A 241 2.15 -17.06 7.40
N LEU A 242 3.19 -16.61 6.70
CA LEU A 242 4.51 -17.26 6.67
C LEU A 242 5.34 -17.03 7.94
N GLY A 243 4.81 -16.34 8.95
CA GLY A 243 5.54 -16.00 10.19
C GLY A 243 6.45 -14.79 10.06
N LYS A 244 6.36 -14.02 8.95
CA LYS A 244 7.23 -12.87 8.67
C LYS A 244 6.51 -11.54 8.92
N LYS A 245 7.24 -10.44 8.78
CA LYS A 245 6.71 -9.07 8.92
C LYS A 245 6.41 -8.48 7.55
N ALA A 246 5.32 -7.72 7.42
CA ALA A 246 4.93 -7.06 6.19
C ALA A 246 4.36 -5.66 6.48
N ILE A 247 4.82 -4.67 5.72
CA ILE A 247 4.38 -3.29 5.80
C ILE A 247 3.92 -2.84 4.42
N HIS A 248 2.61 -2.78 4.24
CA HIS A 248 1.97 -2.28 3.03
C HIS A 248 1.73 -0.78 3.12
N ILE A 249 2.63 0.00 2.53
CA ILE A 249 2.55 1.46 2.44
C ILE A 249 1.71 1.89 1.22
N GLY A 250 1.63 1.04 0.20
CA GLY A 250 0.96 1.37 -1.07
C GLY A 250 1.82 2.24 -1.96
N GLY A 251 1.22 3.08 -2.81
CA GLY A 251 1.98 3.87 -3.79
C GLY A 251 3.00 4.84 -3.18
N ALA A 252 2.82 5.23 -1.91
CA ALA A 252 3.78 6.05 -1.18
C ALA A 252 5.13 5.34 -0.90
N THR A 253 5.24 4.04 -1.19
CA THR A 253 6.49 3.27 -1.11
C THR A 253 7.57 3.87 -1.99
N GLN A 254 7.23 4.40 -3.17
CA GLN A 254 8.23 4.96 -4.09
C GLN A 254 8.99 6.16 -3.50
N ILE A 255 8.33 6.93 -2.62
CA ILE A 255 8.92 8.09 -1.94
C ILE A 255 10.03 7.65 -1.00
N LEU A 256 9.89 6.51 -0.32
CA LEU A 256 10.93 5.93 0.55
C LEU A 256 12.24 5.68 -0.22
N PHE A 257 12.18 5.50 -1.54
CA PHE A 257 13.36 5.26 -2.38
C PHE A 257 13.73 6.46 -3.27
N GLY A 258 13.23 7.67 -2.96
CA GLY A 258 13.59 8.88 -3.70
C GLY A 258 12.99 8.97 -5.10
N ILE A 259 11.88 8.27 -5.35
CA ILE A 259 11.26 8.20 -6.68
C ILE A 259 10.08 9.16 -6.76
N LYS A 260 10.20 10.20 -7.58
CA LYS A 260 9.18 11.21 -7.87
C LYS A 260 7.99 10.59 -8.61
N GLY A 261 6.83 11.21 -8.44
CA GLY A 261 5.63 10.94 -9.21
C GLY A 261 4.73 12.16 -9.20
N LYS A 262 3.89 12.32 -10.23
CA LYS A 262 3.10 13.53 -10.46
C LYS A 262 2.22 13.92 -9.27
N ARG A 263 1.72 12.95 -8.51
CA ARG A 263 0.94 13.19 -7.29
C ARG A 263 1.69 14.02 -6.25
N TRP A 264 3.01 13.87 -6.18
CA TRP A 264 3.83 14.42 -5.11
C TRP A 264 4.59 15.69 -5.51
N ASP A 265 4.65 16.01 -6.80
CA ASP A 265 5.40 17.17 -7.31
C ASP A 265 5.00 18.50 -6.67
N ASN A 266 3.70 18.65 -6.38
CA ASN A 266 3.14 19.85 -5.77
C ASN A 266 2.61 19.59 -4.34
N HIS A 267 2.97 18.47 -3.73
CA HIS A 267 2.47 18.10 -2.41
C HIS A 267 3.21 18.88 -1.31
N GLU A 268 2.46 19.53 -0.40
CA GLU A 268 2.94 20.50 0.61
C GLU A 268 4.15 20.06 1.47
N VAL A 269 4.27 18.76 1.73
CA VAL A 269 5.39 18.14 2.45
C VAL A 269 6.36 17.44 1.49
N ILE A 270 5.89 16.42 0.75
CA ILE A 270 6.75 15.54 -0.05
C ILE A 270 7.58 16.27 -1.11
N SER A 271 7.05 17.29 -1.77
CA SER A 271 7.83 18.01 -2.80
C SER A 271 9.07 18.70 -2.23
N LYS A 272 9.05 19.06 -0.94
CA LYS A 272 10.18 19.67 -0.22
C LYS A 272 11.27 18.67 0.16
N LEU A 273 10.98 17.36 0.09
CA LEU A 273 11.97 16.31 0.29
C LEU A 273 12.84 16.09 -0.95
N TYR A 274 12.40 16.59 -2.11
CA TYR A 274 13.11 16.39 -3.37
C TYR A 274 14.46 17.10 -3.36
N ASN A 275 15.48 16.40 -3.86
CA ASN A 275 16.80 16.95 -4.14
C ASN A 275 17.34 16.43 -5.48
N GLN A 276 18.60 16.75 -5.80
CA GLN A 276 19.25 16.36 -7.06
C GLN A 276 19.38 14.84 -7.29
N TYR A 277 19.25 14.03 -6.24
CA TYR A 277 19.38 12.56 -6.30
C TYR A 277 18.06 11.84 -6.54
N TRP A 278 16.92 12.54 -6.41
CA TRP A 278 15.59 11.98 -6.65
C TRP A 278 15.31 11.86 -8.14
N VAL A 279 14.82 10.70 -8.56
CA VAL A 279 14.58 10.34 -9.96
C VAL A 279 13.10 10.09 -10.26
N ARG A 280 12.74 10.02 -11.53
CA ARG A 280 11.48 9.42 -11.98
C ARG A 280 11.70 7.91 -12.19
N PRO A 281 10.64 7.08 -12.17
CA PRO A 281 10.78 5.68 -12.58
C PRO A 281 11.35 5.59 -14.00
N SER A 282 12.03 4.49 -14.31
CA SER A 282 12.58 4.24 -15.65
C SER A 282 11.47 4.11 -16.70
N GLU A 283 11.85 4.26 -17.98
CA GLU A 283 10.93 4.03 -19.10
C GLU A 283 10.41 2.57 -19.12
N SER A 284 11.27 1.59 -18.78
CA SER A 284 10.90 0.17 -18.66
C SER A 284 9.87 -0.11 -17.56
N GLU A 285 9.68 0.84 -16.64
CA GLU A 285 8.76 0.78 -15.50
C GLU A 285 7.59 1.76 -15.64
N THR A 286 7.47 2.40 -16.82
CA THR A 286 6.42 3.35 -17.16
C THR A 286 5.50 2.75 -18.24
N PRO A 287 4.31 2.25 -17.88
CA PRO A 287 3.34 1.75 -18.85
C PRO A 287 2.96 2.79 -19.88
N GLN A 288 2.77 2.39 -21.14
CA GLN A 288 2.37 3.33 -22.20
C GLN A 288 1.07 4.09 -21.89
N GLY A 289 0.12 3.46 -21.18
CA GLY A 289 -1.17 4.05 -20.81
C GLY A 289 -1.20 4.71 -19.42
N TYR A 290 -0.05 5.02 -18.81
CA TYR A 290 0.03 5.45 -17.41
C TYR A 290 -0.83 6.68 -17.09
N GLN A 291 -1.06 7.59 -18.05
CA GLN A 291 -1.90 8.77 -17.86
C GLN A 291 -3.37 8.41 -17.55
N ALA A 292 -3.83 7.23 -17.94
CA ALA A 292 -5.16 6.76 -17.58
C ALA A 292 -5.29 6.50 -16.06
N VAL A 293 -4.18 6.29 -15.34
CA VAL A 293 -4.16 6.08 -13.89
C VAL A 293 -3.95 7.40 -13.19
N GLU A 294 -5.07 8.09 -12.95
CA GLU A 294 -5.10 9.36 -12.21
C GLU A 294 -4.10 10.39 -12.78
N ASP A 295 -4.15 10.56 -14.11
CA ASP A 295 -3.30 11.50 -14.84
C ASP A 295 -1.79 11.21 -14.70
N GLY A 296 -1.44 9.94 -14.46
CA GLY A 296 -0.08 9.47 -14.30
C GLY A 296 0.48 9.68 -12.90
N CYS A 297 -0.36 9.63 -11.87
CA CYS A 297 -0.01 10.01 -10.50
C CYS A 297 1.29 9.41 -9.91
N TYR A 298 1.67 8.19 -10.31
CA TYR A 298 2.87 7.49 -9.83
C TYR A 298 4.14 7.75 -10.66
N TRP A 299 3.97 8.29 -11.86
CA TRP A 299 5.02 8.56 -12.84
C TRP A 299 5.25 10.06 -12.95
#